data_AF-A0A7X9D7J0-F1
#
_entry.id   AF-A0A7X9D7J0-F1
#
_cell.length_a   1.000
_cell.length_b   1.000
_cell.length_c   1.000
_cell.angle_alpha   90.00
_cell.angle_beta   90.00
_cell.angle_gamma   90.00
#
_symmetry.space_group_name_H-M   'P 1'
#
loop_
_entity.id
_entity.type
_entity.pdbx_description
1 polymer ?
#
loop_
_entity_poly.entity_id
_entity_poly.type
_entity_poly.pdbx_seq_one_letter_code
_entity_poly.pdbx_strand_id
1 'polypeptide(L)'
;MAWIIAEGTVERPGDNYRSCHRVSIYQSKNKNKENYDEIVSLLDHFKLKYSTYSSVGLGSAVERLRIDAKSSKTIHDWFKTRDNIHFIPECLVNMSQRQSQLFLETYLRADGIEDCKIATTDPELLNGLQIIAVNAGYGFTVRERKPTIGKKIIYILRLIKHRETYIQKVKKIKYDGVVWCPTTENETVVARRNGKVFITGNCPFTNVTLDLKPASTFANQSVIIGGSPQKETYSEFEEEMKMLDKAFYTTMIKGDKSGRPFSFPIPTINITPDFPWNDPALDPLFEASAKYGINYFANYVNSDMKPEDARSMCCRLRLDMTQLSNRGGGGLFGSGSLTGSIGVVTINLPRIGYLSKTKKEFFERLEKMMEIAKESLEIKRKTIEDFTLKGLYPYSKYYLSGVKKARGQYFANHFSTIGICGMNEALLNFMGEDIGSKKGRMFTIEVMDFMRSILVKYQSETNNLYNLEATPAESTAYRLAQKDRKIYPDIITLGTKKVPYYTNSTQLPVNYTDDIFEEIKLQDDIQCKYTGGTVEHIFVGEELSDIETVKSLVRKIFENNRLPYITITPTFSICPTHGYIAGKHFHCPKCAIEQPCEVYSRVVGYLRPVSQWNEGKQQEFKDRKEFKKSLFK
;
A
#
# COMPACT_ATOMS: atom_id res chain seq x y z
N MET A 1 -28.53 -14.62 26.11
CA MET A 1 -27.41 -13.71 26.50
C MET A 1 -27.75 -12.24 26.25
N ALA A 2 -28.18 -11.82 25.06
CA ALA A 2 -28.57 -10.41 24.80
C ALA A 2 -29.56 -9.85 25.85
N TRP A 3 -30.66 -10.56 26.11
CA TRP A 3 -31.62 -10.23 27.18
C TRP A 3 -30.98 -10.06 28.57
N ILE A 4 -30.01 -10.92 28.91
CA ILE A 4 -29.31 -10.87 30.21
C ILE A 4 -28.39 -9.64 30.29
N ILE A 5 -27.70 -9.29 29.19
CA ILE A 5 -26.77 -8.16 29.16
C ILE A 5 -27.54 -6.83 29.17
N ALA A 6 -28.68 -6.77 28.49
CA ALA A 6 -29.50 -5.56 28.38
C ALA A 6 -30.38 -5.33 29.63
N GLU A 7 -31.13 -6.34 30.07
CA GLU A 7 -32.17 -6.20 31.11
C GLU A 7 -31.89 -7.00 32.39
N GLY A 8 -30.77 -7.73 32.43
CA GLY A 8 -30.40 -8.56 33.58
C GLY A 8 -29.84 -7.73 34.73
N THR A 9 -29.92 -8.26 35.94
CA THR A 9 -29.20 -7.76 37.12
C THR A 9 -28.66 -8.93 37.93
N VAL A 10 -27.59 -8.70 38.69
CA VAL A 10 -27.04 -9.68 39.64
C VAL A 10 -27.29 -9.19 41.07
N GLU A 11 -27.85 -10.04 41.92
CA GLU A 11 -27.99 -9.75 43.35
C GLU A 11 -26.62 -9.57 44.01
N ARG A 12 -26.39 -8.39 44.59
CA ARG A 12 -25.15 -8.06 45.29
C ARG A 12 -25.24 -8.44 46.78
N PRO A 13 -24.11 -8.74 47.43
CA PRO A 13 -24.07 -8.88 48.88
C PRO A 13 -24.50 -7.58 49.56
N GLY A 14 -25.49 -7.65 50.44
CA GLY A 14 -25.80 -6.58 51.38
C GLY A 14 -25.17 -6.86 52.74
N ASP A 15 -25.01 -5.83 53.58
CA ASP A 15 -24.28 -5.90 54.85
C ASP A 15 -24.85 -6.92 55.86
N ASN A 16 -26.11 -7.37 55.69
CA ASN A 16 -26.81 -8.24 56.65
C ASN A 16 -27.39 -9.56 56.09
N TYR A 17 -27.07 -9.97 54.85
CA TYR A 17 -27.60 -11.22 54.27
C TYR A 17 -26.56 -12.01 53.44
N ARG A 18 -26.59 -13.35 53.52
CA ARG A 18 -25.82 -14.25 52.63
C ARG A 18 -26.24 -14.02 51.17
N SER A 19 -25.35 -13.41 50.37
CA SER A 19 -25.55 -13.21 48.92
C SER A 19 -25.67 -14.54 48.19
N CYS A 20 -26.66 -14.65 47.30
CA CYS A 20 -26.84 -15.81 46.43
C CYS A 20 -26.44 -15.56 44.97
N HIS A 21 -25.92 -14.36 44.63
CA HIS A 21 -25.54 -13.93 43.27
C HIS A 21 -26.57 -14.33 42.20
N ARG A 22 -27.87 -14.24 42.49
CA ARG A 22 -28.89 -14.68 41.54
C ARG A 22 -29.04 -13.66 40.42
N VAL A 23 -29.28 -14.16 39.21
CA VAL A 23 -29.58 -13.33 38.04
C VAL A 23 -31.08 -13.09 37.98
N SER A 24 -31.49 -11.84 37.75
CA SER A 24 -32.89 -11.49 37.49
C SER A 24 -33.02 -10.72 36.19
N ILE A 25 -34.05 -11.01 35.39
CA ILE A 25 -34.39 -10.24 34.19
C ILE A 25 -35.71 -9.51 34.45
N TYR A 26 -35.80 -8.25 34.04
CA TYR A 26 -37.00 -7.41 34.22
C TYR A 26 -37.63 -7.11 32.87
N GLN A 27 -38.90 -7.49 32.69
CA GLN A 27 -39.65 -7.20 31.46
C GLN A 27 -41.14 -7.00 31.75
N SER A 28 -41.82 -6.13 30.99
CA SER A 28 -43.25 -5.92 31.16
C SER A 28 -44.06 -6.92 30.34
N LYS A 29 -44.88 -7.74 31.02
CA LYS A 29 -45.83 -8.67 30.38
C LYS A 29 -46.94 -7.98 29.60
N ASN A 30 -47.22 -6.70 29.91
CA ASN A 30 -48.30 -5.94 29.29
C ASN A 30 -47.82 -5.04 28.15
N LYS A 31 -46.70 -4.33 28.36
CA LYS A 31 -46.19 -3.37 27.35
C LYS A 31 -45.38 -4.05 26.26
N ASN A 32 -44.58 -5.05 26.61
CA ASN A 32 -43.66 -5.75 25.71
C ASN A 32 -43.90 -7.27 25.80
N LYS A 33 -45.15 -7.68 25.55
CA LYS A 33 -45.58 -9.08 25.71
C LYS A 33 -44.72 -10.06 24.91
N GLU A 34 -44.40 -9.72 23.66
CA GLU A 34 -43.58 -10.57 22.77
C GLU A 34 -42.18 -10.81 23.35
N ASN A 35 -41.53 -9.77 23.88
CA ASN A 35 -40.23 -9.90 24.53
C ASN A 35 -40.30 -10.78 25.78
N TYR A 36 -41.35 -10.59 26.59
CA TYR A 36 -41.57 -11.42 27.79
C TYR A 36 -41.75 -12.90 27.44
N ASP A 37 -42.61 -13.19 26.45
CA ASP A 37 -42.89 -14.55 26.01
C ASP A 37 -41.63 -15.21 25.40
N GLU A 38 -40.81 -14.46 24.66
CA GLU A 38 -39.52 -14.95 24.15
C GLU A 38 -38.53 -15.25 25.28
N ILE A 39 -38.40 -14.37 26.28
CA ILE A 39 -37.51 -14.61 27.43
C ILE A 39 -37.93 -15.88 28.16
N VAL A 40 -39.23 -16.06 28.42
CA VAL A 40 -39.77 -17.28 29.04
C VAL A 40 -39.45 -18.51 28.21
N SER A 41 -39.74 -18.46 26.90
CA SER A 41 -39.45 -19.58 25.99
C SER A 41 -37.96 -19.95 25.97
N LEU A 42 -37.06 -18.96 26.04
CA LEU A 42 -35.62 -19.21 26.08
C LEU A 42 -35.20 -19.81 27.43
N LEU A 43 -35.70 -19.30 28.55
CA LEU A 43 -35.42 -19.87 29.87
C LEU A 43 -35.85 -21.35 29.94
N ASP A 44 -37.03 -21.66 29.42
CA ASP A 44 -37.57 -23.03 29.36
C ASP A 44 -36.75 -23.92 28.41
N HIS A 45 -36.39 -23.42 27.23
CA HIS A 45 -35.55 -24.14 26.26
C HIS A 45 -34.19 -24.53 26.87
N PHE A 46 -33.55 -23.61 27.59
CA PHE A 46 -32.28 -23.85 28.29
C PHE A 46 -32.45 -24.54 29.65
N LYS A 47 -33.68 -24.92 30.03
CA LYS A 47 -34.01 -25.57 31.30
C LYS A 47 -33.54 -24.77 32.53
N LEU A 48 -33.56 -23.45 32.43
CA LEU A 48 -33.21 -22.53 33.51
C LEU A 48 -34.44 -22.31 34.39
N LYS A 49 -34.34 -22.69 35.67
CA LYS A 49 -35.44 -22.53 36.62
C LYS A 49 -35.51 -21.09 37.11
N TYR A 50 -36.73 -20.54 37.18
CA TYR A 50 -36.96 -19.18 37.67
C TYR A 50 -38.27 -19.08 38.46
N SER A 51 -38.42 -17.97 39.18
CA SER A 51 -39.66 -17.58 39.85
C SER A 51 -40.02 -16.17 39.43
N THR A 52 -41.30 -15.95 39.15
CA THR A 52 -41.81 -14.67 38.66
C THR A 52 -42.36 -13.85 39.81
N TYR A 53 -42.00 -12.55 39.86
CA TYR A 53 -42.52 -11.61 40.84
C TYR A 53 -43.01 -10.35 40.12
N SER A 54 -44.30 -10.05 40.24
CA SER A 54 -44.88 -8.82 39.71
C SER A 54 -44.57 -7.64 40.64
N SER A 55 -44.11 -6.54 40.07
CA SER A 55 -43.94 -5.28 40.79
C SER A 55 -44.62 -4.14 40.03
N VAL A 56 -45.30 -3.26 40.77
CA VAL A 56 -45.95 -2.06 40.23
C VAL A 56 -45.18 -0.86 40.77
N GLY A 57 -44.43 -0.19 39.91
CA GLY A 57 -43.74 1.06 40.22
C GLY A 57 -44.43 2.27 39.58
N LEU A 58 -43.67 3.33 39.28
CA LEU A 58 -44.11 4.46 38.47
C LEU A 58 -44.20 4.06 36.99
N GLY A 59 -45.23 3.31 36.61
CA GLY A 59 -45.46 2.83 35.24
C GLY A 59 -46.27 1.54 35.15
N SER A 60 -46.23 0.90 33.98
CA SER A 60 -46.84 -0.42 33.76
C SER A 60 -46.18 -1.51 34.63
N ALA A 61 -46.94 -2.55 35.01
CA ALA A 61 -46.42 -3.67 35.77
C ALA A 61 -45.19 -4.30 35.08
N VAL A 62 -44.13 -4.50 35.87
CA VAL A 62 -42.88 -5.14 35.44
C VAL A 62 -42.75 -6.46 36.18
N GLU A 63 -42.53 -7.53 35.40
CA GLU A 63 -42.28 -8.87 35.92
C GLU A 63 -40.78 -9.06 36.12
N ARG A 64 -40.40 -9.46 37.33
CA ARG A 64 -39.05 -9.90 37.66
C ARG A 64 -38.98 -11.42 37.54
N LEU A 65 -38.30 -11.90 36.51
CA LEU A 65 -37.96 -13.31 36.32
C LEU A 65 -36.67 -13.60 37.11
N ARG A 66 -36.81 -14.04 38.36
CA ARG A 66 -35.70 -14.33 39.27
C ARG A 66 -35.22 -15.76 39.09
N ILE A 67 -34.03 -15.93 38.52
CA ILE A 67 -33.44 -17.22 38.19
C ILE A 67 -32.91 -17.89 39.48
N ASP A 68 -33.13 -19.19 39.63
CA ASP A 68 -32.68 -19.92 40.82
C ASP A 68 -31.14 -19.97 40.92
N ALA A 69 -30.62 -20.37 42.08
CA ALA A 69 -29.18 -20.33 42.32
C ALA A 69 -28.39 -21.25 41.38
N LYS A 70 -28.94 -22.44 41.05
CA LYS A 70 -28.28 -23.42 40.18
C LYS A 70 -28.20 -22.90 38.75
N SER A 71 -29.30 -22.37 38.23
CA SER A 71 -29.40 -21.83 36.86
C SER A 71 -28.62 -20.51 36.73
N SER A 72 -28.58 -19.69 37.78
CA SER A 72 -27.72 -18.50 37.84
C SER A 72 -26.24 -18.86 37.76
N LYS A 73 -25.80 -19.97 38.36
CA LYS A 73 -24.42 -20.47 38.23
C LYS A 73 -24.08 -20.79 36.77
N THR A 74 -24.98 -21.44 36.04
CA THR A 74 -24.80 -21.70 34.60
C THR A 74 -24.64 -20.41 33.80
N ILE A 75 -25.40 -19.36 34.14
CA ILE A 75 -25.25 -18.05 33.50
C ILE A 75 -23.88 -17.45 33.83
N HIS A 76 -23.45 -17.47 35.10
CA HIS A 76 -22.13 -16.97 35.50
C HIS A 76 -20.99 -17.68 34.77
N ASP A 77 -21.13 -18.98 34.50
CA ASP A 77 -20.16 -19.73 33.71
C ASP A 77 -20.06 -19.22 32.26
N TRP A 78 -21.16 -18.76 31.66
CA TRP A 78 -21.15 -18.11 30.33
C TRP A 78 -20.37 -16.79 30.33
N PHE A 79 -20.44 -16.03 31.42
CA PHE A 79 -19.75 -14.75 31.58
C PHE A 79 -18.36 -14.88 32.20
N LYS A 80 -17.99 -16.07 32.71
CA LYS A 80 -16.75 -16.32 33.47
C LYS A 80 -16.59 -15.42 34.72
N THR A 81 -17.69 -14.88 35.25
CA THR A 81 -17.72 -14.03 36.46
C THR A 81 -19.06 -14.11 37.17
N ARG A 82 -19.10 -13.79 38.46
CA ARG A 82 -20.32 -13.73 39.30
C ARG A 82 -20.75 -12.33 39.68
N ASP A 83 -19.97 -11.32 39.28
CA ASP A 83 -20.11 -9.95 39.80
C ASP A 83 -20.75 -8.99 38.80
N ASN A 84 -20.58 -9.25 37.50
CA ASN A 84 -21.12 -8.41 36.44
C ASN A 84 -21.62 -9.25 35.27
N ILE A 85 -22.68 -8.78 34.61
CA ILE A 85 -23.26 -9.36 33.39
C ILE A 85 -23.46 -8.30 32.30
N HIS A 86 -23.16 -7.03 32.58
CA HIS A 86 -23.31 -5.91 31.65
C HIS A 86 -22.04 -5.66 30.84
N PHE A 87 -21.54 -6.71 30.18
CA PHE A 87 -20.44 -6.61 29.21
C PHE A 87 -20.61 -7.68 28.13
N ILE A 88 -19.87 -7.56 27.04
CA ILE A 88 -19.87 -8.57 25.97
C ILE A 88 -18.76 -9.61 26.27
N PRO A 89 -19.08 -10.84 26.71
CA PRO A 89 -18.08 -11.86 26.95
C PRO A 89 -17.38 -12.31 25.66
N GLU A 90 -16.18 -12.85 25.82
CA GLU A 90 -15.29 -13.30 24.74
C GLU A 90 -15.97 -14.26 23.75
N CYS A 91 -16.87 -15.13 24.21
CA CYS A 91 -17.61 -16.05 23.36
C CYS A 91 -18.53 -15.35 22.34
N LEU A 92 -18.95 -14.11 22.61
CA LEU A 92 -19.75 -13.31 21.70
C LEU A 92 -18.89 -12.48 20.72
N VAL A 93 -17.63 -12.23 21.05
CA VAL A 93 -16.71 -11.42 20.22
C VAL A 93 -16.38 -12.09 18.88
N ASN A 94 -16.40 -13.43 18.82
CA ASN A 94 -16.03 -14.21 17.63
C ASN A 94 -17.25 -14.83 16.90
N MET A 95 -18.44 -14.27 17.08
CA MET A 95 -19.66 -14.75 16.42
C MET A 95 -19.62 -14.54 14.90
N SER A 96 -20.25 -15.45 14.15
CA SER A 96 -20.53 -15.24 12.73
C SER A 96 -21.37 -13.97 12.50
N GLN A 97 -21.39 -13.45 11.27
CA GLN A 97 -22.18 -12.28 10.92
C GLN A 97 -23.67 -12.46 11.28
N ARG A 98 -24.25 -13.62 10.96
CA ARG A 98 -25.66 -13.95 11.27
C ARG A 98 -25.92 -13.93 12.79
N GLN A 99 -25.03 -14.52 13.58
CA GLN A 99 -25.17 -14.54 15.04
C GLN A 99 -25.02 -13.14 15.64
N SER A 100 -24.11 -12.33 15.10
CA SER A 100 -23.90 -10.95 15.53
C SER A 100 -25.10 -10.05 15.21
N GLN A 101 -25.74 -10.26 14.05
CA GLN A 101 -26.99 -9.60 13.68
C GLN A 101 -28.13 -9.98 14.65
N LEU A 102 -28.32 -11.27 14.89
CA LEU A 102 -29.33 -11.77 15.83
C LEU A 102 -29.13 -11.20 17.24
N PHE A 103 -27.88 -11.12 17.70
CA PHE A 103 -27.55 -10.53 18.99
C PHE A 103 -27.96 -9.06 19.06
N LEU A 104 -27.58 -8.25 18.07
CA LEU A 104 -27.90 -6.81 18.05
C LEU A 104 -29.38 -6.55 17.90
N GLU A 105 -30.08 -7.31 17.05
CA GLU A 105 -31.54 -7.21 16.92
C GLU A 105 -32.23 -7.52 18.25
N THR A 106 -31.78 -8.55 18.95
CA THR A 106 -32.29 -8.87 20.29
C THR A 106 -31.95 -7.80 21.31
N TYR A 107 -30.73 -7.27 21.28
CA TYR A 107 -30.30 -6.20 22.18
C TYR A 107 -31.10 -4.91 21.96
N LEU A 108 -31.38 -4.55 20.69
CA LEU A 108 -32.17 -3.37 20.34
C LEU A 108 -33.64 -3.51 20.78
N ARG A 109 -34.21 -4.72 20.73
CA ARG A 109 -35.56 -4.96 21.26
C ARG A 109 -35.63 -4.79 22.79
N ALA A 110 -34.51 -4.99 23.47
CA ALA A 110 -34.39 -4.87 24.91
C ALA A 110 -34.14 -3.41 25.34
N ASP A 111 -33.04 -2.81 24.87
CA ASP A 111 -32.55 -1.51 25.33
C ASP A 111 -32.21 -0.56 24.17
N GLY A 112 -32.91 -0.73 23.04
CA GLY A 112 -32.76 0.10 21.84
C GLY A 112 -33.74 1.26 21.77
N ILE A 113 -33.34 2.29 21.03
CA ILE A 113 -34.16 3.46 20.70
C ILE A 113 -34.20 3.59 19.16
N GLU A 114 -35.40 3.78 18.60
CA GLU A 114 -35.61 3.93 17.14
C GLU A 114 -34.99 2.80 16.29
N ASP A 115 -34.92 1.57 16.82
CA ASP A 115 -34.37 0.36 16.15
C ASP A 115 -32.94 0.49 15.59
N CYS A 116 -32.21 1.52 16.04
CA CYS A 116 -30.87 1.83 15.54
C CYS A 116 -29.96 2.51 16.55
N LYS A 117 -30.42 2.84 17.77
CA LYS A 117 -29.59 3.47 18.80
C LYS A 117 -29.56 2.62 20.06
N ILE A 118 -28.42 2.60 20.73
CA ILE A 118 -28.23 2.02 22.06
C ILE A 118 -27.62 3.10 22.94
N ALA A 119 -28.14 3.29 24.16
CA ALA A 119 -27.62 4.23 25.13
C ALA A 119 -26.99 3.48 26.30
N THR A 120 -25.71 3.76 26.59
CA THR A 120 -25.04 3.14 27.74
C THR A 120 -24.16 4.16 28.46
N THR A 121 -24.00 3.99 29.78
CA THR A 121 -23.03 4.74 30.57
C THR A 121 -21.73 3.97 30.82
N ASP A 122 -21.66 2.72 30.38
CA ASP A 122 -20.52 1.83 30.57
C ASP A 122 -19.64 1.77 29.31
N PRO A 123 -18.40 2.29 29.36
CA PRO A 123 -17.47 2.21 28.24
C PRO A 123 -17.11 0.78 27.82
N GLU A 124 -17.09 -0.18 28.74
CA GLU A 124 -16.75 -1.57 28.43
C GLU A 124 -17.83 -2.22 27.57
N LEU A 125 -19.08 -2.11 28.01
CA LEU A 125 -20.24 -2.56 27.25
C LEU A 125 -20.36 -1.86 25.89
N LEU A 126 -20.11 -0.54 25.85
CA LEU A 126 -20.08 0.23 24.61
C LEU A 126 -19.07 -0.35 23.61
N ASN A 127 -17.83 -0.58 24.05
CA ASN A 127 -16.78 -1.12 23.19
C ASN A 127 -17.13 -2.53 22.70
N GLY A 128 -17.71 -3.37 23.56
CA GLY A 128 -18.21 -4.68 23.17
C GLY A 128 -19.30 -4.62 22.10
N LEU A 129 -20.33 -3.78 22.29
CA LEU A 129 -21.43 -3.60 21.33
C LEU A 129 -20.93 -3.08 19.98
N GLN A 130 -19.93 -2.19 19.99
CA GLN A 130 -19.27 -1.74 18.77
C GLN A 130 -18.58 -2.88 18.01
N ILE A 131 -17.93 -3.82 18.71
CA ILE A 131 -17.32 -4.99 18.06
C ILE A 131 -18.41 -5.85 17.39
N ILE A 132 -19.51 -6.13 18.10
CA ILE A 132 -20.62 -6.89 17.53
C ILE A 132 -21.23 -6.17 16.32
N ALA A 133 -21.32 -4.84 16.33
CA ALA A 133 -21.78 -4.04 15.19
C ALA A 133 -20.90 -4.25 13.95
N VAL A 134 -19.58 -4.27 14.11
CA VAL A 134 -18.64 -4.57 13.01
C VAL A 134 -18.85 -6.00 12.51
N ASN A 135 -18.92 -6.99 13.39
CA ASN A 135 -19.14 -8.39 13.01
C ASN A 135 -20.47 -8.61 12.28
N ALA A 136 -21.51 -7.84 12.64
CA ALA A 136 -22.81 -7.84 11.96
C ALA A 136 -22.76 -7.22 10.55
N GLY A 137 -21.64 -6.58 10.17
CA GLY A 137 -21.49 -5.84 8.92
C GLY A 137 -22.13 -4.45 8.94
N TYR A 138 -22.34 -3.87 10.12
CA TYR A 138 -22.91 -2.54 10.29
C TYR A 138 -21.84 -1.50 10.57
N GLY A 139 -22.00 -0.29 10.00
CA GLY A 139 -21.29 0.88 10.47
C GLY A 139 -21.87 1.38 11.79
N PHE A 140 -21.18 2.28 12.48
CA PHE A 140 -21.76 2.98 13.62
C PHE A 140 -21.13 4.35 13.86
N THR A 141 -21.83 5.17 14.65
CA THR A 141 -21.30 6.40 15.25
C THR A 141 -21.55 6.40 16.75
N VAL A 142 -20.58 6.88 17.53
CA VAL A 142 -20.76 7.14 18.97
C VAL A 142 -20.84 8.64 19.22
N ARG A 143 -21.90 9.07 19.91
CA ARG A 143 -22.03 10.45 20.41
C ARG A 143 -22.02 10.45 21.92
N GLU A 144 -21.23 11.33 22.50
CA GLU A 144 -21.24 11.60 23.94
C GLU A 144 -22.31 12.65 24.26
N ARG A 145 -23.10 12.38 25.30
CA ARG A 145 -24.10 13.30 25.84
C ARG A 145 -23.85 13.48 27.34
N LYS A 146 -23.83 14.73 27.79
CA LYS A 146 -23.84 15.04 29.22
C LYS A 146 -25.20 14.62 29.81
N PRO A 147 -25.22 13.96 30.98
CA PRO A 147 -26.46 13.49 31.58
C PRO A 147 -27.36 14.68 31.95
N THR A 148 -28.67 14.52 31.78
CA THR A 148 -29.66 15.47 32.32
C THR A 148 -29.84 15.27 33.83
N ILE A 149 -29.64 14.04 34.32
CA ILE A 149 -29.70 13.65 35.73
C ILE A 149 -28.53 12.70 36.01
N GLY A 150 -27.74 12.98 37.06
CA GLY A 150 -26.56 12.20 37.44
C GLY A 150 -25.22 12.77 36.93
N LYS A 151 -24.12 12.06 37.20
CA LYS A 151 -22.74 12.51 36.87
C LYS A 151 -22.06 11.72 35.73
N LYS A 152 -22.63 10.58 35.30
CA LYS A 152 -22.01 9.70 34.29
C LYS A 152 -22.32 10.18 32.87
N ILE A 153 -21.33 10.16 31.99
CA ILE A 153 -21.49 10.44 30.57
C ILE A 153 -22.36 9.35 29.94
N ILE A 154 -23.28 9.74 29.06
CA ILE A 154 -24.12 8.81 28.30
C ILE A 154 -23.55 8.70 26.89
N TYR A 155 -23.20 7.50 26.48
CA TYR A 155 -22.76 7.16 25.13
C TYR A 155 -23.95 6.69 24.32
N ILE A 156 -24.19 7.34 23.18
CA ILE A 156 -25.23 6.95 22.23
C ILE A 156 -24.54 6.31 21.03
N LEU A 157 -24.62 4.98 20.95
CA LEU A 157 -24.18 4.19 19.81
C LEU A 157 -25.32 4.13 18.78
N ARG A 158 -25.13 4.72 17.60
CA ARG A 158 -26.07 4.61 16.48
C ARG A 158 -25.51 3.64 15.44
N LEU A 159 -26.27 2.60 15.11
CA LEU A 159 -25.97 1.65 14.05
C LEU A 159 -26.35 2.22 12.67
N ILE A 160 -25.51 1.92 11.69
CA ILE A 160 -25.63 2.33 10.29
C ILE A 160 -25.76 1.06 9.47
N LYS A 161 -27.00 0.75 9.04
CA LYS A 161 -27.33 -0.49 8.32
C LYS A 161 -27.17 -0.39 6.80
N HIS A 162 -26.97 0.81 6.25
CA HIS A 162 -26.77 1.02 4.81
C HIS A 162 -25.32 0.80 4.39
N ARG A 163 -25.12 0.31 3.16
CA ARG A 163 -23.81 -0.12 2.64
C ARG A 163 -22.84 1.03 2.34
N GLU A 164 -23.33 2.25 2.22
CA GLU A 164 -22.55 3.37 1.66
C GLU A 164 -22.45 4.52 2.66
N THR A 165 -21.26 4.78 3.17
CA THR A 165 -20.96 5.97 3.97
C THR A 165 -20.08 6.90 3.17
N TYR A 166 -20.58 8.09 2.84
CA TYR A 166 -19.84 9.08 2.06
C TYR A 166 -19.10 10.08 2.94
N ILE A 167 -17.87 10.41 2.58
CA ILE A 167 -17.11 11.49 3.21
C ILE A 167 -17.68 12.82 2.72
N GLN A 168 -18.52 13.44 3.55
CA GLN A 168 -19.14 14.74 3.23
C GLN A 168 -18.16 15.92 3.36
N LYS A 169 -17.14 15.80 4.22
CA LYS A 169 -16.18 16.88 4.50
C LYS A 169 -14.87 16.34 5.04
N VAL A 170 -13.76 16.81 4.47
CA VAL A 170 -12.40 16.52 4.96
C VAL A 170 -11.82 17.75 5.63
N LYS A 171 -11.27 17.61 6.85
CA LYS A 171 -10.55 18.69 7.56
C LYS A 171 -9.13 18.25 7.86
N LYS A 172 -8.14 19.00 7.36
CA LYS A 172 -6.72 18.80 7.70
C LYS A 172 -6.46 19.36 9.11
N ILE A 173 -5.81 18.57 9.97
CA ILE A 173 -5.39 18.97 11.32
C ILE A 173 -3.91 18.65 11.51
N LYS A 174 -3.18 19.47 12.28
CA LYS A 174 -1.83 19.11 12.75
C LYS A 174 -1.97 18.02 13.83
N TYR A 175 -1.21 16.94 13.71
CA TYR A 175 -1.20 15.81 14.65
C TYR A 175 0.23 15.62 15.15
N ASP A 176 0.40 15.58 16.47
CA ASP A 176 1.70 15.52 17.15
C ASP A 176 1.73 14.33 18.13
N GLY A 177 1.21 13.19 17.68
CA GLY A 177 1.13 11.95 18.46
C GLY A 177 1.83 10.79 17.74
N VAL A 178 1.94 9.66 18.43
CA VAL A 178 2.51 8.43 17.86
C VAL A 178 1.63 7.94 16.72
N VAL A 179 2.24 7.68 15.56
CA VAL A 179 1.61 7.03 14.42
C VAL A 179 1.92 5.54 14.51
N TRP A 180 0.89 4.73 14.69
CA TRP A 180 1.01 3.28 14.71
C TRP A 180 0.88 2.75 13.27
N CYS A 181 1.77 1.82 12.89
CA CYS A 181 1.67 1.06 11.65
C CYS A 181 1.29 -0.39 12.01
N PRO A 182 0.00 -0.68 12.30
CA PRO A 182 -0.42 -2.04 12.59
C PRO A 182 -0.39 -2.87 11.30
N THR A 183 0.18 -4.07 11.40
CA THR A 183 0.12 -5.09 10.34
C THR A 183 -0.84 -6.18 10.79
N THR A 184 -1.82 -6.52 9.96
CA THR A 184 -2.74 -7.66 10.16
C THR A 184 -2.45 -8.72 9.10
N GLU A 185 -2.84 -9.97 9.36
CA GLU A 185 -2.60 -11.11 8.46
C GLU A 185 -3.20 -10.93 7.06
N ASN A 186 -4.30 -10.17 6.96
CA ASN A 186 -4.99 -9.85 5.71
C ASN A 186 -4.80 -8.40 5.25
N GLU A 187 -3.82 -7.70 5.84
CA GLU A 187 -3.43 -6.31 5.51
C GLU A 187 -4.56 -5.27 5.64
N THR A 188 -5.69 -5.69 6.20
CA THR A 188 -6.89 -4.91 6.42
C THR A 188 -6.92 -4.51 7.88
N VAL A 189 -6.78 -3.22 8.16
CA VAL A 189 -6.87 -2.65 9.50
C VAL A 189 -8.23 -1.99 9.63
N VAL A 190 -9.07 -2.53 10.50
CA VAL A 190 -10.30 -1.85 10.92
C VAL A 190 -9.94 -0.93 12.09
N ALA A 191 -9.89 0.37 11.83
CA ALA A 191 -9.50 1.36 12.84
C ALA A 191 -10.69 2.22 13.26
N ARG A 192 -10.67 2.68 14.52
CA ARG A 192 -11.66 3.64 15.07
C ARG A 192 -10.99 5.00 15.26
N ARG A 193 -11.50 6.04 14.58
CA ARG A 193 -11.07 7.43 14.79
C ARG A 193 -12.29 8.31 15.09
N ASN A 194 -12.29 8.96 16.25
CA ASN A 194 -13.39 9.82 16.73
C ASN A 194 -14.77 9.12 16.66
N GLY A 195 -14.86 7.88 17.10
CA GLY A 195 -16.13 7.13 17.15
C GLY A 195 -16.67 6.66 15.79
N LYS A 196 -15.87 6.73 14.72
CA LYS A 196 -16.18 6.17 13.39
C LYS A 196 -15.22 5.04 13.05
N VAL A 197 -15.77 4.00 12.45
CA VAL A 197 -14.99 2.88 11.87
C VAL A 197 -14.53 3.28 10.48
N PHE A 198 -13.25 3.04 10.18
CA PHE A 198 -12.73 3.10 8.82
C PHE A 198 -11.84 1.89 8.59
N ILE A 199 -11.92 1.36 7.38
CA ILE A 199 -11.05 0.30 6.92
C ILE A 199 -9.85 0.99 6.28
N THR A 200 -8.66 0.73 6.80
CA THR A 200 -7.40 1.24 6.27
C THR A 200 -6.46 0.08 6.04
N GLY A 201 -5.67 0.17 5.00
CA GLY A 201 -4.69 -0.83 4.59
C GLY A 201 -4.12 -0.33 3.30
N ASN A 202 -2.81 -0.13 3.24
CA ASN A 202 -2.17 -0.01 1.95
C ASN A 202 -1.89 -1.43 1.52
N CYS A 203 -2.33 -1.81 0.31
CA CYS A 203 -1.78 -2.99 -0.32
C CYS A 203 -0.25 -2.87 -0.30
N PRO A 204 0.48 -3.95 0.01
CA PRO A 204 1.92 -3.97 -0.02
C PRO A 204 2.36 -3.57 -1.42
N PHE A 205 3.37 -2.73 -1.50
CA PHE A 205 4.02 -2.44 -2.77
C PHE A 205 4.76 -3.71 -3.18
N THR A 206 4.15 -4.50 -4.06
CA THR A 206 4.71 -5.76 -4.53
C THR A 206 5.08 -5.68 -6.00
N ASN A 207 6.18 -6.35 -6.34
CA ASN A 207 6.63 -6.54 -7.71
C ASN A 207 6.78 -8.04 -7.94
N VAL A 208 6.45 -8.50 -9.14
CA VAL A 208 6.72 -9.86 -9.60
C VAL A 208 7.52 -9.77 -10.89
N THR A 209 8.56 -10.60 -11.02
CA THR A 209 9.25 -10.76 -12.31
C THR A 209 8.78 -12.08 -12.88
N LEU A 210 8.19 -12.03 -14.08
CA LEU A 210 7.67 -13.23 -14.73
C LEU A 210 8.73 -13.75 -15.69
N ASP A 211 9.23 -14.95 -15.40
CA ASP A 211 10.11 -15.68 -16.31
C ASP A 211 9.23 -16.44 -17.31
N LEU A 212 9.46 -16.22 -18.60
CA LEU A 212 8.67 -16.85 -19.66
C LEU A 212 9.15 -18.29 -19.98
N LYS A 213 10.32 -18.64 -19.48
CA LYS A 213 10.95 -19.95 -19.61
C LYS A 213 11.77 -20.26 -18.35
N PRO A 214 11.99 -21.55 -18.02
CA PRO A 214 12.83 -21.92 -16.89
C PRO A 214 14.21 -21.26 -16.96
N ALA A 215 14.59 -20.56 -15.88
CA ALA A 215 15.89 -19.88 -15.83
C ALA A 215 17.03 -20.90 -15.91
N SER A 216 18.10 -20.57 -16.64
CA SER A 216 19.20 -21.49 -16.94
C SER A 216 19.85 -22.10 -15.68
N THR A 217 19.88 -21.35 -14.58
CA THR A 217 20.41 -21.81 -13.28
C THR A 217 19.59 -22.94 -12.65
N PHE A 218 18.27 -22.96 -12.90
CA PHE A 218 17.35 -23.93 -12.30
C PHE A 218 16.89 -25.00 -13.29
N ALA A 219 16.96 -24.74 -14.60
CA ALA A 219 16.40 -25.60 -15.64
C ALA A 219 16.73 -27.09 -15.46
N ASN A 220 17.99 -27.42 -15.16
CA ASN A 220 18.45 -28.81 -15.01
C ASN A 220 18.35 -29.36 -13.57
N GLN A 221 17.81 -28.59 -12.63
CA GLN A 221 17.60 -29.04 -11.25
C GLN A 221 16.27 -29.77 -11.12
N SER A 222 16.22 -30.76 -10.24
CA SER A 222 14.97 -31.42 -9.85
C SER A 222 13.98 -30.40 -9.28
N VAL A 223 12.72 -30.51 -9.68
CA VAL A 223 11.63 -29.74 -9.06
C VAL A 223 11.49 -30.14 -7.61
N ILE A 224 11.16 -29.18 -6.75
CA ILE A 224 10.93 -29.42 -5.32
C ILE A 224 9.42 -29.38 -5.05
N ILE A 225 8.84 -30.50 -4.63
CA ILE A 225 7.43 -30.60 -4.22
C ILE A 225 7.37 -31.08 -2.77
N GLY A 226 6.67 -30.33 -1.91
CA GLY A 226 6.57 -30.66 -0.49
C GLY A 226 7.92 -30.67 0.26
N GLY A 227 8.93 -29.97 -0.27
CA GLY A 227 10.30 -29.97 0.26
C GLY A 227 11.19 -31.12 -0.23
N SER A 228 10.67 -32.00 -1.10
CA SER A 228 11.41 -33.15 -1.64
C SER A 228 11.73 -32.98 -3.12
N PRO A 229 12.96 -33.30 -3.57
CA PRO A 229 13.30 -33.37 -4.98
C PRO A 229 12.48 -34.41 -5.72
N GLN A 230 12.03 -34.08 -6.92
CA GLN A 230 11.30 -34.97 -7.83
C GLN A 230 12.23 -35.50 -8.93
N LYS A 231 11.69 -36.42 -9.76
CA LYS A 231 12.42 -36.99 -10.90
C LYS A 231 12.53 -35.98 -12.03
N GLU A 232 11.47 -35.21 -12.24
CA GLU A 232 11.32 -34.18 -13.25
C GLU A 232 12.17 -32.95 -12.89
N THR A 233 12.68 -32.28 -13.93
CA THR A 233 13.46 -31.06 -13.82
C THR A 233 12.63 -29.83 -14.14
N TYR A 234 13.06 -28.63 -13.70
CA TYR A 234 12.34 -27.39 -14.02
C TYR A 234 12.21 -27.13 -15.53
N SER A 235 13.14 -27.65 -16.34
CA SER A 235 13.10 -27.52 -17.80
C SER A 235 11.86 -28.15 -18.46
N GLU A 236 11.24 -29.12 -17.78
CA GLU A 236 10.07 -29.84 -18.28
C GLU A 236 8.75 -29.09 -18.06
N PHE A 237 8.75 -27.96 -17.33
CA PHE A 237 7.54 -27.24 -16.90
C PHE A 237 7.32 -25.88 -17.61
N GLU A 238 7.88 -25.69 -18.81
CA GLU A 238 7.70 -24.44 -19.56
C GLU A 238 6.23 -24.16 -19.88
N GLU A 239 5.44 -25.19 -20.22
CA GLU A 239 4.02 -25.03 -20.55
C GLU A 239 3.17 -24.63 -19.33
N GLU A 240 3.48 -25.16 -18.15
CA GLU A 240 2.86 -24.75 -16.89
C GLU A 240 3.23 -23.31 -16.51
N MET A 241 4.47 -22.87 -16.79
CA MET A 241 4.86 -21.47 -16.62
C MET A 241 4.03 -20.55 -17.53
N LYS A 242 3.88 -20.90 -18.82
CA LYS A 242 3.01 -20.17 -19.75
C LYS A 242 1.55 -20.15 -19.29
N MET A 243 1.05 -21.26 -18.74
CA MET A 243 -0.30 -21.33 -18.19
C MET A 243 -0.48 -20.34 -17.02
N LEU A 244 0.51 -20.26 -16.13
CA LEU A 244 0.51 -19.33 -14.99
C LEU A 244 0.53 -17.88 -15.46
N ASP A 245 1.40 -17.53 -16.40
CA ASP A 245 1.49 -16.17 -16.95
C ASP A 245 0.18 -15.76 -17.64
N LYS A 246 -0.40 -16.66 -18.44
CA LYS A 246 -1.69 -16.44 -19.08
C LYS A 246 -2.81 -16.21 -18.05
N ALA A 247 -2.87 -17.03 -16.99
CA ALA A 247 -3.85 -16.87 -15.93
C ALA A 247 -3.66 -15.56 -15.15
N PHE A 248 -2.41 -15.18 -14.88
CA PHE A 248 -2.04 -13.93 -14.24
C PHE A 248 -2.54 -12.74 -15.06
N TYR A 249 -2.18 -12.65 -16.34
CA TYR A 249 -2.59 -11.53 -17.20
C TYR A 249 -4.08 -11.49 -17.48
N THR A 250 -4.73 -12.64 -17.65
CA THR A 250 -6.20 -12.71 -17.77
C THR A 250 -6.88 -12.07 -16.56
N THR A 251 -6.36 -12.32 -15.36
CA THR A 251 -6.87 -11.72 -14.13
C THR A 251 -6.57 -10.22 -14.08
N MET A 252 -5.34 -9.82 -14.41
CA MET A 252 -4.93 -8.41 -14.42
C MET A 252 -5.74 -7.55 -15.40
N ILE A 253 -6.07 -8.08 -16.59
CA ILE A 253 -6.89 -7.40 -17.61
C ILE A 253 -8.35 -7.28 -17.17
N LYS A 254 -8.89 -8.35 -16.55
CA LYS A 254 -10.27 -8.37 -16.05
C LYS A 254 -10.46 -7.35 -14.92
N GLY A 255 -9.44 -7.17 -14.09
CA GLY A 255 -9.48 -6.26 -12.94
C GLY A 255 -10.26 -6.83 -11.76
N ASP A 256 -10.52 -5.97 -10.76
CA ASP A 256 -11.26 -6.32 -9.55
C ASP A 256 -12.74 -6.62 -9.85
N LYS A 257 -13.54 -6.88 -8.80
CA LYS A 257 -14.99 -7.15 -8.93
C LYS A 257 -15.75 -6.07 -9.70
N SER A 258 -15.24 -4.84 -9.71
CA SER A 258 -15.83 -3.68 -10.41
C SER A 258 -15.13 -3.36 -11.74
N GLY A 259 -14.20 -4.21 -12.19
CA GLY A 259 -13.40 -4.00 -13.39
C GLY A 259 -12.31 -2.93 -13.22
N ARG A 260 -11.93 -2.56 -11.98
CA ARG A 260 -10.79 -1.65 -11.76
C ARG A 260 -9.47 -2.39 -11.94
N PRO A 261 -8.44 -1.73 -12.51
CA PRO A 261 -7.13 -2.35 -12.63
C PRO A 261 -6.52 -2.57 -11.24
N PHE A 262 -5.69 -3.61 -11.13
CA PHE A 262 -4.85 -3.81 -9.95
C PHE A 262 -3.62 -2.91 -10.02
N SER A 263 -3.33 -2.19 -8.94
CA SER A 263 -2.06 -1.43 -8.81
C SER A 263 -0.87 -2.33 -8.53
N PHE A 264 -1.11 -3.49 -7.90
CA PHE A 264 -0.10 -4.44 -7.43
C PHE A 264 -0.59 -5.90 -7.61
N PRO A 265 0.33 -6.87 -7.78
CA PRO A 265 1.77 -6.66 -7.96
C PRO A 265 2.08 -6.01 -9.32
N ILE A 266 3.22 -5.32 -9.39
CA ILE A 266 3.75 -4.76 -10.62
C ILE A 266 4.54 -5.87 -11.34
N PRO A 267 4.14 -6.30 -12.55
CA PRO A 267 4.91 -7.26 -13.32
C PRO A 267 6.08 -6.60 -14.07
N THR A 268 7.24 -7.27 -13.99
CA THR A 268 8.44 -6.97 -14.76
C THR A 268 8.70 -8.09 -15.76
N ILE A 269 8.93 -7.72 -17.01
CA ILE A 269 9.20 -8.62 -18.14
C ILE A 269 10.61 -8.37 -18.65
N ASN A 270 11.43 -9.43 -18.65
CA ASN A 270 12.79 -9.39 -19.13
C ASN A 270 12.80 -9.61 -20.66
N ILE A 271 13.24 -8.60 -21.42
CA ILE A 271 13.41 -8.71 -22.86
C ILE A 271 14.85 -9.10 -23.18
N THR A 272 15.04 -10.32 -23.67
CA THR A 272 16.33 -10.90 -24.06
C THR A 272 16.49 -10.92 -25.58
N PRO A 273 17.71 -11.15 -26.13
CA PRO A 273 17.91 -11.28 -27.58
C PRO A 273 17.05 -12.38 -28.24
N ASP A 274 16.71 -13.43 -27.48
CA ASP A 274 15.93 -14.58 -27.90
C ASP A 274 14.46 -14.52 -27.41
N PHE A 275 13.97 -13.33 -27.08
CA PHE A 275 12.59 -13.16 -26.60
C PHE A 275 11.56 -13.66 -27.64
N PRO A 276 10.59 -14.50 -27.25
CA PRO A 276 9.67 -15.14 -28.19
C PRO A 276 8.49 -14.23 -28.58
N TRP A 277 8.78 -13.17 -29.36
CA TRP A 277 7.80 -12.13 -29.75
C TRP A 277 6.50 -12.64 -30.39
N ASN A 278 6.57 -13.80 -31.07
CA ASN A 278 5.46 -14.38 -31.83
C ASN A 278 4.73 -15.51 -31.09
N ASP A 279 5.05 -15.77 -29.82
CA ASP A 279 4.36 -16.79 -29.03
C ASP A 279 2.96 -16.27 -28.60
N PRO A 280 1.86 -16.90 -29.07
CA PRO A 280 0.50 -16.46 -28.72
C PRO A 280 0.18 -16.57 -27.23
N ALA A 281 0.91 -17.36 -26.46
CA ALA A 281 0.74 -17.42 -25.00
C ALA A 281 1.05 -16.09 -24.32
N LEU A 282 1.83 -15.22 -24.97
CA LEU A 282 2.26 -13.92 -24.45
C LEU A 282 1.38 -12.76 -24.92
N ASP A 283 0.41 -12.97 -25.81
CA ASP A 283 -0.47 -11.89 -26.26
C ASP A 283 -1.20 -11.16 -25.10
N PRO A 284 -1.70 -11.85 -24.04
CA PRO A 284 -2.30 -11.18 -22.89
C PRO A 284 -1.35 -10.23 -22.14
N LEU A 285 -0.05 -10.50 -22.14
CA LEU A 285 0.96 -9.61 -21.54
C LEU A 285 0.97 -8.27 -22.30
N PHE A 286 1.01 -8.32 -23.63
CA PHE A 286 1.01 -7.12 -24.46
C PHE A 286 -0.34 -6.41 -24.44
N GLU A 287 -1.45 -7.14 -24.38
CA GLU A 287 -2.80 -6.57 -24.18
C GLU A 287 -2.88 -5.78 -22.86
N ALA A 288 -2.37 -6.34 -21.76
CA ALA A 288 -2.33 -5.67 -20.46
C ALA A 288 -1.50 -4.37 -20.50
N SER A 289 -0.39 -4.36 -21.24
CA SER A 289 0.39 -3.14 -21.50
C SER A 289 -0.35 -2.13 -22.38
N ALA A 290 -1.02 -2.60 -23.44
CA ALA A 290 -1.73 -1.74 -24.38
C ALA A 290 -2.91 -1.01 -23.73
N LYS A 291 -3.66 -1.74 -22.88
CA LYS A 291 -4.89 -1.27 -22.23
C LYS A 291 -4.67 -0.45 -20.98
N TYR A 292 -3.80 -0.92 -20.10
CA TYR A 292 -3.61 -0.35 -18.76
C TYR A 292 -2.17 0.11 -18.51
N GLY A 293 -1.23 -0.28 -19.37
CA GLY A 293 0.18 -0.02 -19.16
C GLY A 293 0.74 -0.79 -17.96
N ILE A 294 0.27 -2.00 -17.68
CA ILE A 294 0.58 -2.74 -16.45
C ILE A 294 2.08 -3.05 -16.31
N ASN A 295 2.77 -3.42 -17.40
CA ASN A 295 4.10 -3.99 -17.36
C ASN A 295 5.25 -2.98 -17.29
N TYR A 296 6.30 -3.41 -16.62
CA TYR A 296 7.66 -2.93 -16.80
C TYR A 296 8.39 -3.84 -17.77
N PHE A 297 9.14 -3.25 -18.70
CA PHE A 297 10.01 -3.98 -19.60
C PHE A 297 11.46 -3.68 -19.24
N ALA A 298 12.25 -4.74 -19.04
CA ALA A 298 13.66 -4.66 -18.70
C ALA A 298 14.52 -5.06 -19.91
N ASN A 299 15.47 -4.22 -20.30
CA ASN A 299 16.28 -4.41 -21.51
C ASN A 299 17.51 -5.29 -21.26
N TYR A 300 17.48 -6.55 -21.65
CA TYR A 300 18.67 -7.43 -21.63
C TYR A 300 19.26 -7.64 -23.03
N VAL A 301 18.74 -6.96 -24.06
CA VAL A 301 19.24 -7.06 -25.44
C VAL A 301 20.62 -6.41 -25.58
N ASN A 302 20.73 -5.16 -25.09
CA ASN A 302 21.95 -4.35 -25.17
C ASN A 302 22.62 -4.16 -23.80
N SER A 303 22.55 -5.19 -22.94
CA SER A 303 23.10 -5.14 -21.58
C SER A 303 24.29 -6.06 -21.38
N ASP A 304 25.22 -5.62 -20.54
CA ASP A 304 26.33 -6.44 -20.04
C ASP A 304 25.89 -7.44 -18.94
N MET A 305 24.61 -7.42 -18.53
CA MET A 305 24.04 -8.30 -17.50
C MET A 305 23.12 -9.35 -18.09
N LYS A 306 23.02 -10.52 -17.47
CA LYS A 306 22.00 -11.53 -17.77
C LYS A 306 20.80 -11.43 -16.79
N PRO A 307 19.61 -11.90 -17.17
CA PRO A 307 18.44 -11.91 -16.28
C PRO A 307 18.67 -12.62 -14.94
N GLU A 308 19.53 -13.63 -14.91
CA GLU A 308 19.89 -14.37 -13.69
C GLU A 308 20.74 -13.54 -12.72
N ASP A 309 21.43 -12.50 -13.22
CA ASP A 309 22.33 -11.64 -12.43
C ASP A 309 21.56 -10.56 -11.65
N ALA A 310 20.28 -10.35 -11.95
CA ALA A 310 19.49 -9.23 -11.43
C ALA A 310 18.14 -9.71 -10.87
N ARG A 311 18.06 -9.98 -9.56
CA ARG A 311 16.79 -10.39 -8.93
C ARG A 311 16.54 -9.81 -7.53
N SER A 312 16.61 -8.50 -7.37
CA SER A 312 15.74 -7.83 -6.38
C SER A 312 15.79 -6.31 -6.52
N MET A 313 14.65 -5.70 -6.20
CA MET A 313 14.29 -4.27 -6.29
C MET A 313 13.67 -3.86 -7.63
N CYS A 314 12.51 -3.19 -7.52
CA CYS A 314 11.54 -2.76 -8.56
C CYS A 314 12.13 -1.96 -9.75
N CYS A 315 13.43 -1.68 -9.76
CA CYS A 315 14.17 -1.02 -10.83
C CYS A 315 15.60 -1.58 -10.83
N ARG A 316 16.14 -1.91 -12.02
CA ARG A 316 17.42 -2.61 -12.21
C ARG A 316 18.52 -2.11 -11.27
N LEU A 317 19.14 -3.03 -10.55
CA LEU A 317 20.38 -2.78 -9.86
C LEU A 317 21.51 -3.25 -10.77
N ARG A 318 22.34 -2.32 -11.28
CA ARG A 318 23.53 -2.66 -12.08
C ARG A 318 24.67 -2.96 -11.12
N LEU A 319 24.69 -4.21 -10.68
CA LEU A 319 25.73 -4.76 -9.84
C LEU A 319 26.99 -5.06 -10.66
N ASP A 320 28.14 -4.56 -10.23
CA ASP A 320 29.42 -5.08 -10.72
C ASP A 320 29.62 -6.49 -10.16
N MET A 321 29.44 -7.48 -11.02
CA MET A 321 29.52 -8.91 -10.71
C MET A 321 30.88 -9.32 -10.12
N THR A 322 31.98 -8.62 -10.43
CA THR A 322 33.29 -8.91 -9.83
C THR A 322 33.32 -8.66 -8.32
N GLN A 323 32.46 -7.77 -7.83
CA GLN A 323 32.30 -7.50 -6.40
C GLN A 323 31.34 -8.48 -5.70
N LEU A 324 30.44 -9.13 -6.43
CA LEU A 324 29.47 -10.10 -5.88
C LEU A 324 29.89 -11.58 -6.03
N SER A 325 30.59 -11.95 -7.10
CA SER A 325 31.03 -13.33 -7.36
C SER A 325 32.02 -13.81 -6.31
N ASN A 326 32.85 -12.91 -5.78
CA ASN A 326 33.70 -13.15 -4.62
C ASN A 326 32.94 -13.18 -3.29
N ARG A 327 31.61 -13.02 -3.30
CA ARG A 327 30.85 -12.59 -2.13
C ARG A 327 29.64 -13.44 -1.68
N GLY A 328 29.62 -14.75 -1.99
CA GLY A 328 29.06 -15.79 -1.10
C GLY A 328 27.53 -15.94 -0.98
N GLY A 329 26.75 -15.62 -2.01
CA GLY A 329 25.29 -15.78 -2.03
C GLY A 329 24.76 -17.10 -2.60
N GLY A 330 25.61 -18.14 -2.71
CA GLY A 330 25.25 -19.44 -3.28
C GLY A 330 24.35 -20.27 -2.35
N GLY A 331 23.04 -20.10 -2.48
CA GLY A 331 22.00 -20.93 -1.87
C GLY A 331 20.82 -21.11 -2.81
N LEU A 332 19.75 -21.79 -2.35
CA LEU A 332 18.54 -22.16 -3.11
C LEU A 332 17.86 -20.99 -3.86
N PHE A 333 18.15 -19.74 -3.49
CA PHE A 333 17.53 -18.53 -4.05
C PHE A 333 18.48 -17.67 -4.90
N GLY A 334 19.73 -18.08 -5.10
CA GLY A 334 20.76 -17.27 -5.77
C GLY A 334 21.14 -15.99 -5.01
N SER A 335 22.26 -15.36 -5.38
CA SER A 335 22.75 -14.11 -4.76
C SER A 335 21.82 -12.92 -4.99
N GLY A 336 21.03 -12.95 -6.08
CA GLY A 336 20.10 -11.90 -6.45
C GLY A 336 18.94 -11.71 -5.47
N SER A 337 18.47 -12.75 -4.77
CA SER A 337 17.21 -12.70 -4.00
C SER A 337 17.33 -12.24 -2.54
N LEU A 338 18.57 -12.05 -2.03
CA LEU A 338 18.85 -11.67 -0.64
C LEU A 338 19.56 -10.31 -0.55
N THR A 339 19.12 -9.34 -1.36
CA THR A 339 19.59 -7.96 -1.36
C THR A 339 18.41 -6.97 -1.38
N GLY A 340 18.73 -5.69 -1.22
CA GLY A 340 17.80 -4.58 -1.12
C GLY A 340 18.54 -3.28 -0.82
N SER A 341 17.82 -2.26 -0.36
CA SER A 341 18.41 -1.01 0.12
C SER A 341 18.13 -0.82 1.61
N ILE A 342 19.14 -0.43 2.39
CA ILE A 342 18.94 -0.06 3.80
C ILE A 342 18.17 1.25 3.95
N GLY A 343 18.12 2.05 2.88
CA GLY A 343 17.50 3.36 2.84
C GLY A 343 18.00 4.21 1.69
N VAL A 344 17.20 5.21 1.35
CA VAL A 344 17.48 6.17 0.28
C VAL A 344 17.60 7.57 0.87
N VAL A 345 18.65 8.31 0.49
CA VAL A 345 18.79 9.75 0.74
C VAL A 345 18.84 10.48 -0.60
N THR A 346 17.87 11.35 -0.86
CA THR A 346 17.76 12.07 -2.13
C THR A 346 18.36 13.48 -2.04
N ILE A 347 19.30 13.79 -2.94
CA ILE A 347 19.93 15.09 -3.05
C ILE A 347 19.02 16.06 -3.84
N ASN A 348 18.83 17.26 -3.29
CA ASN A 348 18.09 18.35 -3.92
C ASN A 348 19.01 19.15 -4.88
N LEU A 349 19.11 18.71 -6.12
CA LEU A 349 19.99 19.31 -7.13
C LEU A 349 19.59 20.76 -7.50
N PRO A 350 18.31 21.14 -7.62
CA PRO A 350 17.90 22.52 -7.92
C PRO A 350 18.51 23.54 -6.97
N ARG A 351 18.51 23.24 -5.67
CA ARG A 351 19.11 24.12 -4.65
C ARG A 351 20.63 24.26 -4.84
N ILE A 352 21.32 23.20 -5.24
CA ILE A 352 22.76 23.26 -5.54
C ILE A 352 22.99 24.16 -6.76
N GLY A 353 22.22 23.94 -7.83
CA GLY A 353 22.32 24.76 -9.04
C GLY A 353 22.10 26.25 -8.77
N TYR A 354 21.06 26.58 -7.97
CA TYR A 354 20.73 27.95 -7.59
C TYR A 354 21.82 28.65 -6.75
N LEU A 355 22.46 27.93 -5.83
CA LEU A 355 23.45 28.50 -4.91
C LEU A 355 24.87 28.55 -5.48
N SER A 356 25.10 27.99 -6.67
CA SER A 356 26.41 27.94 -7.30
C SER A 356 26.56 28.98 -8.39
N LYS A 357 27.73 29.64 -8.44
CA LYS A 357 28.11 30.58 -9.50
C LYS A 357 29.19 29.99 -10.41
N THR A 358 29.94 29.02 -9.90
CA THR A 358 30.95 28.30 -10.68
C THR A 358 30.73 26.81 -10.63
N LYS A 359 31.30 26.11 -11.61
CA LYS A 359 31.29 24.65 -11.69
C LYS A 359 31.98 24.01 -10.47
N LYS A 360 33.07 24.62 -10.00
CA LYS A 360 33.77 24.20 -8.79
C LYS A 360 32.84 24.24 -7.57
N GLU A 361 32.14 25.36 -7.36
CA GLU A 361 31.17 25.48 -6.26
C GLU A 361 30.02 24.48 -6.37
N PHE A 362 29.55 24.18 -7.58
CA PHE A 362 28.52 23.15 -7.80
C PHE A 362 28.98 21.79 -7.27
N PHE A 363 30.16 21.35 -7.68
CA PHE A 363 30.70 20.04 -7.28
C PHE A 363 31.06 19.99 -5.79
N GLU A 364 31.64 21.05 -5.23
CA GLU A 364 31.93 21.12 -3.78
C GLU A 364 30.66 21.02 -2.94
N ARG A 365 29.57 21.70 -3.35
CA ARG A 365 28.28 21.60 -2.67
C ARG A 365 27.66 20.22 -2.81
N LEU A 366 27.75 19.62 -4.00
CA LEU A 366 27.25 18.28 -4.26
C LEU A 366 27.98 17.25 -3.40
N GLU A 367 29.31 17.25 -3.38
CA GLU A 367 30.12 16.36 -2.55
C GLU A 367 29.76 16.51 -1.07
N LYS A 368 29.64 17.76 -0.57
CA LYS A 368 29.24 18.01 0.81
C LYS A 368 27.88 17.40 1.15
N MET A 369 26.91 17.46 0.24
CA MET A 369 25.59 16.85 0.47
C MET A 369 25.65 15.32 0.38
N MET A 370 26.48 14.76 -0.49
CA MET A 370 26.72 13.32 -0.57
C MET A 370 27.41 12.78 0.68
N GLU A 371 28.30 13.55 1.30
CA GLU A 371 28.97 13.15 2.54
C GLU A 371 27.98 13.04 3.70
N ILE A 372 27.08 14.03 3.83
CA ILE A 372 25.98 13.96 4.80
C ILE A 372 25.05 12.77 4.52
N ALA A 373 24.79 12.47 3.24
CA ALA A 373 24.00 11.31 2.86
C ALA A 373 24.67 9.99 3.28
N LYS A 374 25.99 9.87 3.06
CA LYS A 374 26.81 8.74 3.53
C LYS A 374 26.68 8.56 5.04
N GLU A 375 26.94 9.61 5.82
CA GLU A 375 26.83 9.56 7.28
C GLU A 375 25.45 9.10 7.74
N SER A 376 24.39 9.66 7.15
CA SER A 376 23.01 9.27 7.48
C SER A 376 22.72 7.80 7.18
N LEU A 377 23.24 7.27 6.07
CA LEU A 377 23.02 5.88 5.64
C LEU A 377 23.83 4.91 6.51
N GLU A 378 25.07 5.24 6.86
CA GLU A 378 25.91 4.43 7.75
C GLU A 378 25.36 4.36 9.17
N ILE A 379 24.85 5.48 9.71
CA ILE A 379 24.13 5.49 11.00
C ILE A 379 22.93 4.53 10.93
N LYS A 380 22.11 4.64 9.87
CA LYS A 380 20.95 3.76 9.70
C LYS A 380 21.37 2.29 9.62
N ARG A 381 22.43 1.96 8.85
CA ARG A 381 22.96 0.59 8.73
C ARG A 381 23.30 0.01 10.10
N LYS A 382 24.04 0.76 10.92
CA LYS A 382 24.41 0.35 12.28
C LYS A 382 23.17 0.11 13.14
N THR A 383 22.17 0.99 13.07
CA THR A 383 20.93 0.86 13.84
C THR A 383 20.11 -0.37 13.44
N ILE A 384 19.91 -0.63 12.14
CA ILE A 384 19.11 -1.79 11.70
C ILE A 384 19.80 -3.13 12.00
N GLU A 385 21.13 -3.18 11.96
CA GLU A 385 21.90 -4.37 12.32
C GLU A 385 21.76 -4.65 13.83
N ASP A 386 21.91 -3.62 14.69
CA ASP A 386 21.71 -3.73 16.15
C ASP A 386 20.28 -4.18 16.52
N PHE A 387 19.27 -3.59 15.89
CA PHE A 387 17.88 -3.96 16.12
C PHE A 387 17.56 -5.38 15.65
N THR A 388 18.16 -5.82 14.53
CA THR A 388 18.04 -7.21 14.06
C THR A 388 18.69 -8.19 15.04
N LEU A 389 19.86 -7.85 15.59
CA LEU A 389 20.52 -8.66 16.62
C LEU A 389 19.63 -8.80 17.86
N LYS A 390 19.03 -7.70 18.33
CA LYS A 390 18.08 -7.64 19.45
C LYS A 390 16.72 -8.31 19.19
N GLY A 391 16.48 -8.81 17.98
CA GLY A 391 15.27 -9.58 17.63
C GLY A 391 14.07 -8.75 17.19
N LEU A 392 14.25 -7.46 16.89
CA LEU A 392 13.15 -6.59 16.42
C LEU A 392 12.75 -6.85 14.95
N TYR A 393 13.60 -7.54 14.18
CA TYR A 393 13.34 -7.92 12.78
C TYR A 393 13.46 -9.44 12.57
N PRO A 394 12.55 -10.26 13.14
CA PRO A 394 12.69 -11.72 13.15
C PRO A 394 12.70 -12.35 11.76
N TYR A 395 11.87 -11.87 10.83
CA TYR A 395 11.85 -12.37 9.44
C TYR A 395 13.16 -12.08 8.71
N SER A 396 13.62 -10.83 8.71
CA SER A 396 14.90 -10.45 8.11
C SER A 396 16.07 -11.21 8.73
N LYS A 397 16.07 -11.38 10.06
CA LYS A 397 17.07 -12.18 10.78
C LYS A 397 17.13 -13.63 10.27
N TYR A 398 15.97 -14.26 10.05
CA TYR A 398 15.87 -15.62 9.55
C TYR A 398 16.36 -15.72 8.10
N TYR A 399 15.79 -14.96 7.17
CA TYR A 399 16.09 -15.06 5.74
C TYR A 399 17.51 -14.57 5.40
N LEU A 400 18.06 -13.61 6.15
CA LEU A 400 19.43 -13.12 5.95
C LEU A 400 20.47 -13.85 6.82
N SER A 401 20.10 -14.93 7.52
CA SER A 401 21.03 -15.69 8.36
C SER A 401 22.21 -16.26 7.57
N GLY A 402 21.98 -16.71 6.33
CA GLY A 402 23.04 -17.14 5.42
C GLY A 402 24.03 -16.02 5.09
N VAL A 403 23.51 -14.81 4.81
CA VAL A 403 24.35 -13.61 4.57
C VAL A 403 25.16 -13.28 5.82
N LYS A 404 24.53 -13.29 7.00
CA LYS A 404 25.21 -13.06 8.28
C LYS A 404 26.36 -14.05 8.51
N LYS A 405 26.14 -15.34 8.24
CA LYS A 405 27.16 -16.39 8.37
C LYS A 405 28.32 -16.16 7.39
N ALA A 406 28.03 -15.75 6.16
CA ALA A 406 29.05 -15.54 5.12
C ALA A 406 29.81 -14.21 5.23
N ARG A 407 29.18 -13.16 5.78
CA ARG A 407 29.65 -11.76 5.71
C ARG A 407 29.85 -11.10 7.06
N GLY A 408 29.41 -11.73 8.15
CA GLY A 408 29.44 -11.13 9.49
C GLY A 408 28.37 -10.08 9.75
N GLN A 409 27.53 -9.71 8.77
CA GLN A 409 26.40 -8.78 8.92
C GLN A 409 25.16 -9.27 8.17
N TYR A 410 23.96 -8.99 8.68
CA TYR A 410 22.70 -9.41 8.04
C TYR A 410 22.49 -8.64 6.74
N PHE A 411 22.72 -7.33 6.75
CA PHE A 411 22.46 -6.44 5.62
C PHE A 411 23.70 -6.19 4.74
N ALA A 412 24.71 -7.06 4.80
CA ALA A 412 25.96 -6.90 4.04
C ALA A 412 25.74 -6.76 2.53
N ASN A 413 24.73 -7.46 2.00
CA ASN A 413 24.38 -7.41 0.59
C ASN A 413 23.47 -6.22 0.24
N HIS A 414 22.98 -5.43 1.22
CA HIS A 414 22.06 -4.32 0.95
C HIS A 414 22.81 -3.02 0.67
N PHE A 415 22.29 -2.23 -0.27
CA PHE A 415 22.84 -0.96 -0.69
C PHE A 415 22.50 0.19 0.25
N SER A 416 23.45 1.11 0.38
CA SER A 416 23.25 2.48 0.82
C SER A 416 22.93 3.33 -0.41
N THR A 417 21.68 3.75 -0.58
CA THR A 417 21.24 4.39 -1.83
C THR A 417 21.26 5.90 -1.73
N ILE A 418 21.99 6.54 -2.64
CA ILE A 418 21.94 7.99 -2.84
C ILE A 418 21.13 8.25 -4.11
N GLY A 419 20.07 9.02 -3.97
CA GLY A 419 19.18 9.37 -5.07
C GLY A 419 19.27 10.85 -5.44
N ILE A 420 18.70 11.21 -6.58
CA ILE A 420 18.62 12.61 -7.05
C ILE A 420 17.24 13.02 -7.53
N CYS A 421 16.96 14.32 -7.48
CA CYS A 421 15.74 14.93 -7.97
C CYS A 421 16.03 16.34 -8.53
N GLY A 422 15.40 16.69 -9.65
CA GLY A 422 15.38 18.03 -10.22
C GLY A 422 16.63 18.43 -11.01
N MET A 423 17.27 17.51 -11.75
CA MET A 423 18.46 17.89 -12.53
C MET A 423 18.14 18.97 -13.58
N ASN A 424 16.96 18.90 -14.23
CA ASN A 424 16.53 19.94 -15.16
C ASN A 424 16.52 21.34 -14.51
N GLU A 425 15.87 21.48 -13.36
CA GLU A 425 15.82 22.78 -12.68
C GLU A 425 17.17 23.17 -12.08
N ALA A 426 18.04 22.22 -11.74
CA ALA A 426 19.41 22.52 -11.36
C ALA A 426 20.19 23.22 -12.48
N LEU A 427 20.04 22.74 -13.72
CA LEU A 427 20.67 23.35 -14.90
C LEU A 427 20.08 24.73 -15.20
N LEU A 428 18.76 24.87 -15.15
CA LEU A 428 18.09 26.15 -15.37
C LEU A 428 18.57 27.21 -14.37
N ASN A 429 18.67 26.84 -13.09
CA ASN A 429 19.14 27.76 -12.05
C ASN A 429 20.64 28.07 -12.12
N PHE A 430 21.46 27.13 -12.62
CA PHE A 430 22.91 27.26 -12.62
C PHE A 430 23.45 27.94 -13.89
N MET A 431 22.96 27.53 -15.05
CA MET A 431 23.49 27.92 -16.36
C MET A 431 22.43 28.42 -17.34
N GLY A 432 21.15 28.44 -16.97
CA GLY A 432 20.07 28.93 -17.82
C GLY A 432 19.72 28.04 -19.02
N GLU A 433 20.19 26.79 -19.00
CA GLU A 433 19.97 25.78 -20.04
C GLU A 433 19.18 24.61 -19.44
N ASP A 434 18.34 23.96 -20.23
CA ASP A 434 17.61 22.77 -19.80
C ASP A 434 18.42 21.47 -20.01
N ILE A 435 17.90 20.35 -19.50
CA ILE A 435 18.55 19.04 -19.59
C ILE A 435 18.56 18.44 -21.00
N GLY A 436 17.72 18.90 -21.94
CA GLY A 436 17.69 18.40 -23.31
C GLY A 436 18.69 19.12 -24.23
N SER A 437 19.11 20.32 -23.86
CA SER A 437 20.17 21.08 -24.52
C SER A 437 21.50 20.31 -24.55
N LYS A 438 22.30 20.47 -25.62
CA LYS A 438 23.60 19.79 -25.76
C LYS A 438 24.53 20.10 -24.57
N LYS A 439 24.54 21.36 -24.12
CA LYS A 439 25.35 21.78 -22.96
C LYS A 439 24.81 21.19 -21.66
N GLY A 440 23.49 21.25 -21.47
CA GLY A 440 22.82 20.68 -20.31
C GLY A 440 23.10 19.18 -20.16
N ARG A 441 22.92 18.41 -21.24
CA ARG A 441 23.21 16.95 -21.26
C ARG A 441 24.66 16.63 -20.91
N MET A 442 25.62 17.35 -21.51
CA MET A 442 27.04 17.14 -21.22
C MET A 442 27.34 17.41 -19.74
N PHE A 443 26.76 18.47 -19.16
CA PHE A 443 26.94 18.78 -17.75
C PHE A 443 26.23 17.76 -16.85
N THR A 444 25.05 17.27 -17.21
CA THR A 444 24.37 16.19 -16.49
C THR A 444 25.20 14.91 -16.45
N ILE A 445 25.76 14.50 -17.59
CA ILE A 445 26.64 13.32 -17.66
C ILE A 445 27.84 13.51 -16.71
N GLU A 446 28.44 14.69 -16.72
CA GLU A 446 29.55 15.00 -15.83
C GLU A 446 29.15 14.96 -14.35
N VAL A 447 27.98 15.50 -13.99
CA VAL A 447 27.44 15.43 -12.63
C VAL A 447 27.21 13.97 -12.21
N MET A 448 26.62 13.16 -13.08
CA MET A 448 26.38 11.75 -12.81
C MET A 448 27.68 10.97 -12.64
N ASP A 449 28.68 11.20 -13.50
CA ASP A 449 29.99 10.54 -13.39
C ASP A 449 30.76 10.98 -12.13
N PHE A 450 30.67 12.25 -11.74
CA PHE A 450 31.18 12.74 -10.46
C PHE A 450 30.52 12.03 -9.28
N MET A 451 29.18 11.93 -9.26
CA MET A 451 28.50 11.23 -8.17
C MET A 451 28.94 9.77 -8.09
N ARG A 452 29.06 9.08 -9.23
CA ARG A 452 29.52 7.69 -9.28
C ARG A 452 30.94 7.53 -8.72
N SER A 453 31.87 8.43 -9.04
CA SER A 453 33.24 8.35 -8.50
C SER A 453 33.26 8.53 -6.98
N ILE A 454 32.43 9.41 -6.43
CA ILE A 454 32.24 9.57 -4.98
C ILE A 454 31.65 8.30 -4.36
N LEU A 455 30.65 7.67 -4.99
CA LEU A 455 30.11 6.41 -4.48
C LEU A 455 31.18 5.31 -4.41
N VAL A 456 32.03 5.19 -5.44
CA VAL A 456 33.16 4.23 -5.42
C VAL A 456 34.09 4.49 -4.23
N LYS A 457 34.44 5.76 -3.97
CA LYS A 457 35.22 6.16 -2.79
C LYS A 457 34.54 5.71 -1.50
N TYR A 458 33.22 5.92 -1.35
CA TYR A 458 32.47 5.50 -0.17
C TYR A 458 32.47 3.98 0.01
N GLN A 459 32.36 3.20 -1.07
CA GLN A 459 32.47 1.75 -0.98
C GLN A 459 33.84 1.30 -0.49
N SER A 460 34.92 1.96 -0.95
CA SER A 460 36.28 1.66 -0.48
C SER A 460 36.49 2.05 0.98
N GLU A 461 35.96 3.19 1.43
CA GLU A 461 36.09 3.68 2.80
C GLU A 461 35.30 2.84 3.81
N THR A 462 34.07 2.47 3.47
CA THR A 462 33.12 1.83 4.41
C THR A 462 33.04 0.32 4.26
N ASN A 463 33.53 -0.22 3.14
CA ASN A 463 33.33 -1.60 2.69
C ASN A 463 31.84 -1.99 2.52
N ASN A 464 30.92 -1.03 2.44
CA ASN A 464 29.50 -1.23 2.16
C ASN A 464 29.18 -0.95 0.68
N LEU A 465 28.07 -1.51 0.20
CA LEU A 465 27.60 -1.28 -1.17
C LEU A 465 26.87 0.06 -1.28
N TYR A 466 27.14 0.81 -2.35
CA TYR A 466 26.48 2.08 -2.66
C TYR A 466 25.95 2.08 -4.09
N ASN A 467 24.80 2.70 -4.31
CA ASN A 467 24.25 2.86 -5.65
C ASN A 467 23.61 4.24 -5.84
N LEU A 468 23.57 4.66 -7.11
CA LEU A 468 22.94 5.90 -7.56
C LEU A 468 21.56 5.58 -8.13
N GLU A 469 20.50 6.18 -7.59
CA GLU A 469 19.12 5.88 -7.98
C GLU A 469 18.39 7.11 -8.55
N ALA A 470 17.59 6.87 -9.59
CA ALA A 470 16.57 7.80 -10.05
C ALA A 470 15.39 7.75 -9.07
N THR A 471 15.46 8.53 -7.97
CA THR A 471 14.40 8.59 -6.97
C THR A 471 13.03 8.83 -7.65
N PRO A 472 12.00 7.98 -7.46
CA PRO A 472 10.67 8.18 -8.04
C PRO A 472 9.99 9.50 -7.62
N ALA A 473 10.42 10.05 -6.48
CA ALA A 473 10.12 11.37 -5.95
C ALA A 473 8.63 11.79 -5.94
N GLU A 474 7.70 10.84 -5.77
CA GLU A 474 6.24 11.10 -5.79
C GLU A 474 5.85 12.31 -4.94
N SER A 475 6.26 12.31 -3.67
CA SER A 475 6.07 13.44 -2.76
C SER A 475 7.29 14.36 -2.68
N THR A 476 8.49 13.82 -2.92
CA THR A 476 9.76 14.54 -2.73
C THR A 476 9.91 15.69 -3.72
N ALA A 477 9.56 15.50 -5.00
CA ALA A 477 9.64 16.52 -6.03
C ALA A 477 8.83 17.78 -5.65
N TYR A 478 7.58 17.59 -5.23
CA TYR A 478 6.72 18.68 -4.77
C TYR A 478 7.26 19.32 -3.48
N ARG A 479 7.59 18.49 -2.49
CA ARG A 479 8.00 18.94 -1.15
C ARG A 479 9.29 19.77 -1.19
N LEU A 480 10.27 19.38 -2.00
CA LEU A 480 11.52 20.12 -2.12
C LEU A 480 11.27 21.48 -2.80
N ALA A 481 10.55 21.50 -3.92
CA ALA A 481 10.25 22.73 -4.64
C ALA A 481 9.46 23.74 -3.78
N GLN A 482 8.48 23.28 -2.99
CA GLN A 482 7.77 24.14 -2.03
C GLN A 482 8.70 24.73 -0.96
N LYS A 483 9.59 23.91 -0.39
CA LYS A 483 10.52 24.35 0.65
C LYS A 483 11.54 25.34 0.09
N ASP A 484 12.01 25.11 -1.14
CA ASP A 484 12.94 26.00 -1.81
C ASP A 484 12.30 27.34 -2.12
N ARG A 485 11.13 27.39 -2.75
CA ARG A 485 10.44 28.68 -3.02
C ARG A 485 10.12 29.49 -1.77
N LYS A 486 9.95 28.84 -0.62
CA LYS A 486 9.75 29.56 0.65
C LYS A 486 11.01 30.30 1.10
N ILE A 487 12.20 29.76 0.81
CA ILE A 487 13.49 30.30 1.24
C ILE A 487 14.09 31.20 0.14
N TYR A 488 13.93 30.79 -1.12
CA TYR A 488 14.45 31.42 -2.32
C TYR A 488 13.27 31.66 -3.29
N PRO A 489 12.53 32.76 -3.16
CA PRO A 489 11.31 32.99 -3.94
C PRO A 489 11.50 33.02 -5.46
N ASP A 490 12.71 33.32 -5.92
CA ASP A 490 13.14 33.44 -7.31
C ASP A 490 13.80 32.17 -7.87
N ILE A 491 13.94 31.09 -7.07
CA ILE A 491 14.43 29.81 -7.58
C ILE A 491 13.48 29.27 -8.66
N ILE A 492 14.08 28.83 -9.76
CA ILE A 492 13.35 28.28 -10.90
C ILE A 492 12.86 26.88 -10.53
N THR A 493 11.55 26.68 -10.69
CA THR A 493 10.88 25.37 -10.58
C THR A 493 9.87 25.24 -11.71
N LEU A 494 9.44 24.03 -12.04
CA LEU A 494 8.28 23.83 -12.91
C LEU A 494 6.96 24.04 -12.15
N GLY A 495 5.85 23.93 -12.89
CA GLY A 495 4.50 24.13 -12.39
C GLY A 495 4.15 25.60 -12.16
N THR A 496 3.06 25.84 -11.43
CA THR A 496 2.56 27.20 -11.18
C THR A 496 3.23 27.83 -9.97
N LYS A 497 3.05 29.15 -9.77
CA LYS A 497 3.47 29.85 -8.54
C LYS A 497 2.94 29.17 -7.26
N LYS A 498 1.70 28.68 -7.30
CA LYS A 498 1.02 28.04 -6.16
C LYS A 498 1.40 26.57 -5.98
N VAL A 499 1.61 25.85 -7.09
CA VAL A 499 1.91 24.41 -7.09
C VAL A 499 3.22 24.18 -7.85
N PRO A 500 4.38 24.50 -7.25
CA PRO A 500 5.67 24.21 -7.84
C PRO A 500 5.96 22.71 -7.83
N TYR A 501 6.78 22.21 -8.74
CA TYR A 501 7.41 20.90 -8.60
C TYR A 501 8.77 20.86 -9.31
N TYR A 502 9.55 19.83 -9.00
CA TYR A 502 10.79 19.51 -9.71
C TYR A 502 10.61 18.31 -10.61
N THR A 503 11.35 18.28 -11.71
CA THR A 503 11.38 17.14 -12.61
C THR A 503 11.98 15.93 -11.90
N ASN A 504 11.43 14.75 -12.18
CA ASN A 504 11.88 13.53 -11.50
C ASN A 504 13.34 13.21 -11.88
N SER A 505 14.23 13.09 -10.89
CA SER A 505 15.63 12.71 -11.11
C SER A 505 16.32 13.47 -12.25
N THR A 506 16.69 12.79 -13.35
CA THR A 506 17.29 13.37 -14.57
C THR A 506 16.39 13.23 -15.79
N GLN A 507 15.09 13.02 -15.58
CA GLN A 507 14.11 12.96 -16.65
C GLN A 507 14.05 14.28 -17.43
N LEU A 508 13.59 14.23 -18.67
CA LEU A 508 13.18 15.43 -19.38
C LEU A 508 11.95 16.05 -18.67
N PRO A 509 11.75 17.38 -18.78
CA PRO A 509 10.47 17.98 -18.41
C PRO A 509 9.32 17.26 -19.11
N VAL A 510 8.22 17.01 -18.39
CA VAL A 510 7.06 16.25 -18.90
C VAL A 510 6.38 16.87 -20.13
N ASN A 511 6.77 18.08 -20.53
CA ASN A 511 6.26 18.81 -21.68
C ASN A 511 7.35 19.12 -22.73
N TYR A 512 8.51 18.45 -22.65
CA TYR A 512 9.68 18.76 -23.48
C TYR A 512 9.45 18.44 -24.97
N THR A 513 9.06 17.22 -25.30
CA THR A 513 8.79 16.77 -26.68
C THR A 513 7.52 15.92 -26.77
N ASP A 514 7.01 15.73 -27.98
CA ASP A 514 5.99 14.69 -28.29
C ASP A 514 6.54 13.57 -29.19
N ASP A 515 7.85 13.60 -29.45
CA ASP A 515 8.59 12.56 -30.17
C ASP A 515 9.31 11.63 -29.19
N ILE A 516 8.83 10.39 -29.11
CA ILE A 516 9.39 9.36 -28.23
C ILE A 516 10.84 9.02 -28.59
N PHE A 517 11.22 9.02 -29.87
CA PHE A 517 12.57 8.64 -30.26
C PHE A 517 13.56 9.76 -29.98
N GLU A 518 13.11 11.01 -30.05
CA GLU A 518 13.88 12.15 -29.55
C GLU A 518 14.12 12.01 -28.04
N GLU A 519 13.07 11.75 -27.25
CA GLU A 519 13.19 11.58 -25.79
C GLU A 519 14.16 10.45 -25.44
N ILE A 520 13.96 9.26 -26.01
CA ILE A 520 14.81 8.10 -25.80
C ILE A 520 16.26 8.40 -26.17
N LYS A 521 16.51 9.06 -27.31
CA LYS A 521 17.87 9.44 -27.73
C LYS A 521 18.54 10.43 -26.77
N LEU A 522 17.78 11.36 -26.20
CA LEU A 522 18.31 12.34 -25.24
C LEU A 522 18.57 11.72 -23.86
N GLN A 523 17.79 10.69 -23.49
CA GLN A 523 17.82 10.06 -22.17
C GLN A 523 18.74 8.83 -22.10
N ASP A 524 18.98 8.09 -23.20
CA ASP A 524 19.68 6.79 -23.18
C ASP A 524 21.00 6.81 -22.40
N ASP A 525 21.90 7.74 -22.75
CA ASP A 525 23.21 7.89 -22.08
C ASP A 525 23.09 8.25 -20.60
N ILE A 526 22.14 9.13 -20.26
CA ILE A 526 21.93 9.63 -18.89
C ILE A 526 21.36 8.52 -18.02
N GLN A 527 20.34 7.82 -18.50
CA GLN A 527 19.68 6.73 -17.79
C GLN A 527 20.65 5.56 -17.54
N CYS A 528 21.58 5.31 -18.47
CA CYS A 528 22.64 4.31 -18.30
C CYS A 528 23.67 4.64 -17.21
N LYS A 529 23.70 5.87 -16.68
CA LYS A 529 24.60 6.25 -15.57
C LYS A 529 24.10 5.79 -14.21
N TYR A 530 22.81 5.49 -14.06
CA TYR A 530 22.30 4.94 -12.81
C TYR A 530 22.86 3.53 -12.58
N THR A 531 23.33 3.29 -11.35
CA THR A 531 23.79 1.97 -10.90
C THR A 531 22.76 1.28 -10.00
N GLY A 532 21.82 2.06 -9.46
CA GLY A 532 20.57 1.58 -8.87
C GLY A 532 19.41 1.75 -9.83
N GLY A 533 18.21 1.87 -9.26
CA GLY A 533 16.98 1.89 -10.03
C GLY A 533 16.83 3.10 -10.95
N THR A 534 16.46 2.84 -12.21
CA THR A 534 15.86 3.83 -13.10
C THR A 534 14.80 3.21 -14.01
N VAL A 535 13.90 4.04 -14.53
CA VAL A 535 12.86 3.68 -15.49
C VAL A 535 12.49 4.91 -16.33
N GLU A 536 12.32 4.69 -17.64
CA GLU A 536 11.75 5.68 -18.56
C GLU A 536 10.24 5.42 -18.73
N HIS A 537 9.42 6.44 -18.50
CA HIS A 537 7.96 6.32 -18.59
C HIS A 537 7.45 6.87 -19.91
N ILE A 538 7.01 5.99 -20.81
CA ILE A 538 6.48 6.38 -22.11
C ILE A 538 4.98 6.63 -21.99
N PHE A 539 4.55 7.90 -21.88
CA PHE A 539 3.14 8.28 -21.74
C PHE A 539 2.46 8.41 -23.12
N VAL A 540 1.70 7.38 -23.53
CA VAL A 540 1.13 7.22 -24.89
C VAL A 540 -0.29 7.79 -25.08
N GLY A 541 -0.77 8.52 -24.08
CA GLY A 541 -2.08 9.16 -24.11
C GLY A 541 -3.21 8.23 -23.71
N GLU A 542 -3.89 7.59 -24.64
CA GLU A 542 -4.94 6.60 -24.35
C GLU A 542 -4.49 5.20 -24.80
N GLU A 543 -5.33 4.19 -24.58
CA GLU A 543 -5.10 2.80 -24.97
C GLU A 543 -4.54 2.67 -26.41
N LEU A 544 -3.61 1.72 -26.57
CA LEU A 544 -3.13 1.27 -27.86
C LEU A 544 -4.04 0.13 -28.33
N SER A 545 -4.66 0.27 -29.50
CA SER A 545 -5.68 -0.67 -29.99
C SER A 545 -5.12 -2.01 -30.49
N ASP A 546 -3.80 -2.14 -30.58
CA ASP A 546 -3.13 -3.26 -31.23
C ASP A 546 -1.86 -3.67 -30.45
N ILE A 547 -1.76 -4.96 -30.15
CA ILE A 547 -0.62 -5.52 -29.41
C ILE A 547 0.67 -5.51 -30.24
N GLU A 548 0.58 -5.59 -31.57
CA GLU A 548 1.75 -5.57 -32.45
C GLU A 548 2.45 -4.21 -32.41
N THR A 549 1.68 -3.13 -32.24
CA THR A 549 2.24 -1.80 -31.98
C THR A 549 3.06 -1.76 -30.68
N VAL A 550 2.60 -2.42 -29.60
CA VAL A 550 3.36 -2.51 -28.34
C VAL A 550 4.62 -3.34 -28.53
N LYS A 551 4.51 -4.51 -29.16
CA LYS A 551 5.65 -5.41 -29.45
C LYS A 551 6.72 -4.68 -30.26
N SER A 552 6.33 -4.07 -31.38
CA SER A 552 7.21 -3.31 -32.27
C SER A 552 7.90 -2.16 -31.54
N LEU A 553 7.16 -1.40 -30.73
CA LEU A 553 7.71 -0.26 -29.98
C LEU A 553 8.77 -0.70 -28.96
N VAL A 554 8.45 -1.69 -28.11
CA VAL A 554 9.40 -2.21 -27.11
C VAL A 554 10.64 -2.77 -27.80
N ARG A 555 10.44 -3.58 -28.84
CA ARG A 555 11.52 -4.18 -29.62
C ARG A 555 12.44 -3.11 -30.23
N LYS A 556 11.87 -2.14 -30.95
CA LYS A 556 12.61 -1.05 -31.61
C LYS A 556 13.39 -0.21 -30.62
N ILE A 557 12.82 0.11 -29.45
CA ILE A 557 13.53 0.86 -28.41
C ILE A 557 14.71 0.03 -27.89
N PHE A 558 14.51 -1.24 -27.55
CA PHE A 558 15.55 -2.06 -26.94
C PHE A 558 16.64 -2.54 -27.89
N GLU A 559 16.35 -2.76 -29.18
CA GLU A 559 17.36 -3.11 -30.18
C GLU A 559 18.30 -1.95 -30.48
N ASN A 560 17.83 -0.70 -30.39
CA ASN A 560 18.61 0.48 -30.78
C ASN A 560 19.22 1.26 -29.60
N ASN A 561 18.87 0.93 -28.35
CA ASN A 561 19.27 1.71 -27.18
C ASN A 561 19.67 0.81 -26.00
N ARG A 562 20.37 1.39 -25.04
CA ARG A 562 20.91 0.68 -23.87
C ARG A 562 20.08 0.87 -22.59
N LEU A 563 19.09 1.76 -22.63
CA LEU A 563 18.35 2.18 -21.46
C LEU A 563 17.76 1.00 -20.70
N PRO A 564 17.82 1.00 -19.36
CA PRO A 564 17.64 -0.24 -18.62
C PRO A 564 16.20 -0.74 -18.58
N TYR A 565 15.23 0.18 -18.48
CA TYR A 565 13.83 -0.10 -18.20
C TYR A 565 12.92 0.91 -18.88
N ILE A 566 11.79 0.43 -19.42
CA ILE A 566 10.69 1.27 -19.89
C ILE A 566 9.35 0.79 -19.35
N THR A 567 8.39 1.70 -19.38
CA THR A 567 6.97 1.36 -19.28
C THR A 567 6.23 2.03 -20.43
N ILE A 568 5.20 1.37 -20.97
CA ILE A 568 4.23 2.00 -21.87
C ILE A 568 3.03 2.35 -21.00
N THR A 569 2.67 3.63 -20.93
CA THR A 569 1.66 4.14 -19.99
C THR A 569 0.53 4.88 -20.72
N PRO A 570 -0.61 4.20 -20.94
CA PRO A 570 -1.87 4.84 -21.28
C PRO A 570 -2.52 5.55 -20.09
N THR A 571 -3.34 6.55 -20.39
CA THR A 571 -4.34 7.19 -19.54
C THR A 571 -5.71 6.64 -19.91
N PHE A 572 -6.48 6.26 -18.90
CA PHE A 572 -7.83 5.73 -19.08
C PHE A 572 -8.72 6.16 -17.92
N SER A 573 -10.01 5.92 -18.05
CA SER A 573 -11.02 6.35 -17.09
C SER A 573 -11.90 5.18 -16.68
N ILE A 574 -12.28 5.11 -15.40
CA ILE A 574 -13.23 4.12 -14.89
C ILE A 574 -14.54 4.83 -14.53
N CYS A 575 -15.62 4.45 -15.20
CA CYS A 575 -16.98 4.88 -14.88
C CYS A 575 -17.63 3.89 -13.91
N PRO A 576 -18.40 4.35 -12.91
CA PRO A 576 -19.13 3.46 -12.00
C PRO A 576 -20.17 2.57 -12.71
N THR A 577 -20.67 3.01 -13.88
CA THR A 577 -21.69 2.30 -14.67
C THR A 577 -21.09 1.51 -15.83
N HIS A 578 -20.23 2.15 -16.62
CA HIS A 578 -19.69 1.56 -17.87
C HIS A 578 -18.34 0.86 -17.71
N GLY A 579 -17.72 0.93 -16.53
CA GLY A 579 -16.37 0.39 -16.32
C GLY A 579 -15.32 1.16 -17.13
N TYR A 580 -14.45 0.43 -17.81
CA TYR A 580 -13.33 0.98 -18.57
C TYR A 580 -13.77 1.90 -19.72
N ILE A 581 -13.09 3.04 -19.84
CA ILE A 581 -13.23 4.01 -20.92
C ILE A 581 -11.81 4.45 -21.32
N ALA A 582 -11.48 4.27 -22.60
CA ALA A 582 -10.20 4.73 -23.14
C ALA A 582 -10.08 6.25 -22.99
N GLY A 583 -8.89 6.72 -22.63
CA GLY A 583 -8.59 8.14 -22.56
C GLY A 583 -9.01 8.84 -21.26
N LYS A 584 -8.79 10.15 -21.25
CA LYS A 584 -8.94 11.02 -20.09
C LYS A 584 -10.34 11.65 -20.06
N HIS A 585 -11.23 11.07 -19.27
CA HIS A 585 -12.60 11.51 -19.08
C HIS A 585 -12.88 11.71 -17.60
N PHE A 586 -13.07 12.95 -17.16
CA PHE A 586 -13.50 13.24 -15.78
C PHE A 586 -15.00 12.98 -15.58
N HIS A 587 -15.77 13.00 -16.67
CA HIS A 587 -17.18 12.62 -16.71
C HIS A 587 -17.40 11.61 -17.84
N CYS A 588 -18.27 10.63 -17.60
CA CYS A 588 -18.49 9.54 -18.53
C CYS A 588 -19.18 10.04 -19.82
N PRO A 589 -18.58 9.85 -21.02
CA PRO A 589 -19.21 10.24 -22.29
C PRO A 589 -20.37 9.34 -22.72
N LYS A 590 -20.59 8.20 -22.04
CA LYS A 590 -21.59 7.19 -22.40
C LYS A 590 -22.84 7.21 -21.52
N CYS A 591 -22.78 7.83 -20.33
CA CYS A 591 -23.94 7.86 -19.44
C CYS A 591 -24.99 8.85 -19.91
N ALA A 592 -26.25 8.40 -19.94
CA ALA A 592 -27.40 9.29 -20.19
C ALA A 592 -27.55 10.36 -19.09
N ILE A 593 -27.14 10.03 -17.86
CA ILE A 593 -27.03 10.96 -16.73
C ILE A 593 -25.55 11.12 -16.42
N GLU A 594 -25.03 12.34 -16.41
CA GLU A 594 -23.61 12.62 -16.18
C GLU A 594 -23.11 11.96 -14.88
N GLN A 595 -22.08 11.12 -15.00
CA GLN A 595 -21.43 10.44 -13.88
C GLN A 595 -19.94 10.78 -13.84
N PRO A 596 -19.36 11.03 -12.66
CA PRO A 596 -17.93 11.25 -12.54
C PRO A 596 -17.16 9.96 -12.82
N CYS A 597 -15.99 10.11 -13.43
CA CYS A 597 -15.07 9.03 -13.74
C CYS A 597 -13.78 9.16 -12.92
N GLU A 598 -13.21 8.01 -12.56
CA GLU A 598 -11.87 7.93 -11.99
C GLU A 598 -10.86 7.90 -13.14
N VAL A 599 -10.11 8.98 -13.36
CA VAL A 599 -9.01 9.01 -14.35
C VAL A 599 -7.78 8.34 -13.74
N TYR A 600 -7.28 7.29 -14.38
CA TYR A 600 -6.07 6.57 -14.00
C TYR A 600 -4.90 6.89 -14.94
N SER A 601 -3.71 6.95 -14.34
CA SER A 601 -2.42 7.00 -15.03
C SER A 601 -1.36 6.41 -14.09
N ARG A 602 -0.13 6.23 -14.58
CA ARG A 602 1.04 5.99 -13.74
C ARG A 602 1.51 7.30 -13.09
N VAL A 603 1.69 7.29 -11.77
CA VAL A 603 2.14 8.47 -11.01
C VAL A 603 3.66 8.63 -11.04
N VAL A 604 4.39 7.62 -10.56
CA VAL A 604 5.87 7.52 -10.59
C VAL A 604 6.36 6.09 -10.81
N GLY A 605 5.43 5.15 -10.91
CA GLY A 605 5.79 3.74 -11.03
C GLY A 605 4.67 2.74 -10.78
N TYR A 606 3.46 3.18 -10.46
CA TYR A 606 2.29 2.31 -10.37
C TYR A 606 1.04 3.09 -10.75
N LEU A 607 -0.03 2.37 -11.10
CA LEU A 607 -1.31 2.95 -11.49
C LEU A 607 -2.09 3.41 -10.28
N ARG A 608 -2.63 4.63 -10.35
CA ARG A 608 -3.50 5.19 -9.30
C ARG A 608 -4.43 6.26 -9.89
N PRO A 609 -5.65 6.45 -9.36
CA PRO A 609 -6.48 7.57 -9.78
C PRO A 609 -5.78 8.92 -9.57
N VAL A 610 -5.78 9.78 -10.58
CA VAL A 610 -5.13 11.11 -10.58
C VAL A 610 -5.66 11.98 -9.44
N SER A 611 -6.96 11.85 -9.11
CA SER A 611 -7.59 12.56 -7.99
C SER A 611 -6.99 12.23 -6.62
N GLN A 612 -6.32 11.09 -6.48
CA GLN A 612 -5.66 10.66 -5.25
C GLN A 612 -4.17 11.05 -5.19
N TRP A 613 -3.62 11.64 -6.26
CA TRP A 613 -2.23 12.07 -6.28
C TRP A 613 -2.06 13.35 -5.45
N ASN A 614 -0.83 13.63 -5.00
CA ASN A 614 -0.54 14.92 -4.37
C ASN A 614 -0.64 16.06 -5.41
N GLU A 615 -0.85 17.29 -4.93
CA GLU A 615 -1.08 18.47 -5.79
C GLU A 615 0.05 18.69 -6.80
N GLY A 616 1.31 18.46 -6.43
CA GLY A 616 2.45 18.59 -7.34
C GLY A 616 2.38 17.59 -8.50
N LYS A 617 2.08 16.31 -8.21
CA LYS A 617 1.88 15.29 -9.26
C LYS A 617 0.63 15.51 -10.10
N GLN A 618 -0.43 16.08 -9.54
CA GLN A 618 -1.59 16.52 -10.32
C GLN A 618 -1.24 17.68 -11.27
N GLN A 619 -0.38 18.61 -10.84
CA GLN A 619 0.10 19.69 -11.69
C GLN A 619 1.02 19.16 -12.81
N GLU A 620 1.97 18.28 -12.47
CA GLU A 620 2.82 17.59 -13.45
C GLU A 620 1.98 16.85 -14.50
N PHE A 621 0.90 16.16 -14.09
CA PHE A 621 -0.03 15.51 -15.02
C PHE A 621 -0.77 16.49 -15.94
N LYS A 622 -1.06 17.71 -15.48
CA LYS A 622 -1.70 18.75 -16.31
C LYS A 622 -0.74 19.33 -17.33
N ASP A 623 0.51 19.48 -16.94
CA ASP A 623 1.55 20.08 -17.77
C ASP A 623 2.08 19.07 -18.81
N ARG A 624 1.92 17.76 -18.54
CA ARG A 624 2.40 16.66 -19.38
C ARG A 624 1.92 16.74 -20.82
N LYS A 625 2.86 16.56 -21.75
CA LYS A 625 2.62 16.32 -23.17
C LYS A 625 2.72 14.81 -23.43
N GLU A 626 1.76 14.27 -24.17
CA GLU A 626 1.69 12.85 -24.51
C GLU A 626 2.33 12.59 -25.89
N PHE A 627 2.93 11.42 -26.09
CA PHE A 627 3.62 11.10 -27.34
C PHE A 627 2.65 10.87 -28.51
N LYS A 628 3.07 11.27 -29.71
CA LYS A 628 2.29 11.05 -30.94
C LYS A 628 2.24 9.56 -31.31
N LYS A 629 1.05 8.97 -31.22
CA LYS A 629 0.80 7.57 -31.62
C LYS A 629 1.22 7.23 -33.06
N SER A 630 1.21 8.20 -33.96
CA SER A 630 1.64 8.00 -35.35
C SER A 630 3.12 7.60 -35.48
N LEU A 631 3.93 7.83 -34.45
CA LEU A 631 5.35 7.48 -34.43
C LEU A 631 5.59 6.02 -34.00
N PHE A 632 4.59 5.30 -33.51
CA PHE A 632 4.77 3.94 -32.99
C PHE A 632 4.72 2.85 -34.06
N LYS A 633 4.36 3.21 -35.30
CA LYS A 633 4.28 2.28 -36.44
C LYS A 633 5.60 2.18 -37.19
#